data_AF-A0AA35SX96-F1
#
_entry.id   AF-A0AA35SX96-F1
#
_cell.length_a   1.000
_cell.length_b   1.000
_cell.length_c   1.000
_cell.angle_alpha   90.00
_cell.angle_beta   90.00
_cell.angle_gamma   90.00
#
_symmetry.space_group_name_H-M   'P 1'
#
loop_
_entity.id
_entity.type
_entity.pdbx_description
1 polymer ?
#
loop_
_entity_poly.entity_id
_entity_poly.type
_entity_poly.pdbx_seq_one_letter_code
_entity_poly.pdbx_strand_id
1 'polypeptide(L)' 'MEKRGVPTAAIITHVFLNTAQAMTRMMGVPDYRYVVAQHPLSSLTDDEVKARAAELADEVESILTGQAVAA' A
#
# COMPACT_ATOMS: atom_id res chain seq x y z
N MET A 1 -4.42 -11.68 6.32
CA MET A 1 -4.38 -11.13 7.70
C MET A 1 -5.65 -10.34 7.96
N GLU A 2 -6.03 -9.39 7.11
CA GLU A 2 -7.35 -8.71 7.09
C GLU A 2 -8.57 -9.62 7.37
N LYS A 3 -8.78 -10.67 6.55
CA LYS A 3 -9.91 -11.62 6.75
C LYS A 3 -9.88 -12.38 8.10
N ARG A 4 -8.77 -12.32 8.82
CA ARG A 4 -8.58 -12.91 10.16
C ARG A 4 -8.72 -11.87 11.28
N GLY A 5 -9.14 -10.64 10.97
CA GLY A 5 -9.29 -9.56 11.95
C GLY A 5 -7.97 -8.89 12.36
N VAL A 6 -6.88 -9.10 11.61
CA VAL A 6 -5.59 -8.46 11.87
C VAL A 6 -5.44 -7.28 10.89
N PRO A 7 -5.28 -6.03 11.37
CA PRO A 7 -5.05 -4.87 10.51
C PRO A 7 -3.90 -5.12 9.53
N THR A 8 -4.10 -4.85 8.24
CA THR A 8 -3.07 -5.09 7.23
C THR A 8 -2.98 -3.94 6.22
N ALA A 9 -1.77 -3.45 5.99
CA ALA A 9 -1.47 -2.58 4.86
C ALA A 9 -0.83 -3.40 3.74
N ALA A 10 -1.47 -3.43 2.57
CA ALA A 10 -0.86 -3.96 1.36
C ALA A 10 -0.09 -2.85 0.64
N ILE A 11 1.13 -3.14 0.17
CA ILE A 11 1.93 -2.22 -0.63
C ILE A 11 2.02 -2.79 -2.05
N ILE A 12 1.70 -1.99 -3.04
CA ILE A 12 1.82 -2.33 -4.47
C ILE A 12 2.70 -1.29 -5.17
N THR A 13 3.23 -1.59 -6.35
CA THR A 13 3.85 -0.56 -7.20
C THR A 13 2.83 0.08 -8.15
N HIS A 14 3.05 1.34 -8.55
CA HIS A 14 2.10 2.10 -9.40
C HIS A 14 1.63 1.35 -10.66
N VAL A 15 2.48 0.51 -11.25
CA VAL A 15 2.16 -0.28 -12.45
C VAL A 15 1.02 -1.29 -12.24
N PHE A 16 0.73 -1.68 -10.99
CA PHE A 16 -0.34 -2.61 -10.65
C PHE A 16 -1.65 -1.94 -10.27
N LEU A 17 -1.76 -0.61 -10.34
CA LEU A 17 -2.95 0.11 -9.87
C LEU A 17 -4.24 -0.40 -10.54
N ASN A 18 -4.23 -0.57 -11.86
CA ASN A 18 -5.38 -1.08 -12.61
C ASN A 18 -5.74 -2.52 -12.23
N THR A 19 -4.73 -3.37 -12.03
CA THR A 19 -4.92 -4.76 -11.61
C THR A 19 -5.49 -4.82 -10.20
N ALA A 20 -4.95 -4.04 -9.26
CA ALA A 20 -5.44 -3.96 -7.89
C ALA A 20 -6.91 -3.51 -7.87
N GLN A 21 -7.27 -2.45 -8.58
CA GLN A 21 -8.65 -1.98 -8.70
C GLN A 21 -9.60 -3.03 -9.30
N ALA A 22 -9.15 -3.81 -10.29
CA ALA A 22 -9.95 -4.89 -10.84
C ALA A 22 -10.17 -6.02 -9.83
N MET A 23 -9.12 -6.40 -9.11
CA MET A 23 -9.17 -7.45 -8.09
C MET A 23 -10.05 -7.06 -6.90
N THR A 24 -9.94 -5.83 -6.39
CA THR A 24 -10.75 -5.36 -5.26
C THR A 24 -12.23 -5.37 -5.58
N ARG A 25 -12.62 -4.93 -6.80
CA ARG A 25 -14.00 -5.06 -7.29
C ARG A 25 -14.45 -6.51 -7.40
N MET A 26 -13.65 -7.37 -8.01
CA MET A 26 -13.98 -8.80 -8.17
C MET A 26 -14.16 -9.51 -6.83
N MET A 27 -13.40 -9.11 -5.80
CA MET A 27 -13.49 -9.63 -4.45
C MET A 27 -14.61 -9.01 -3.60
N GLY A 28 -15.37 -8.06 -4.13
CA GLY A 28 -16.45 -7.37 -3.41
C GLY A 28 -15.96 -6.36 -2.36
N VAL A 29 -14.73 -5.86 -2.50
CA VAL A 29 -14.12 -4.88 -1.58
C VAL A 29 -13.58 -3.66 -2.35
N PRO A 30 -14.42 -2.93 -3.12
CA PRO A 30 -13.95 -1.88 -4.04
C PRO A 30 -13.15 -0.75 -3.35
N ASP A 31 -13.44 -0.50 -2.07
CA ASP A 31 -12.81 0.56 -1.26
C ASP A 31 -11.59 0.05 -0.45
N TYR A 32 -11.07 -1.15 -0.77
CA TYR A 32 -9.91 -1.71 -0.12
C TYR A 32 -8.68 -0.81 -0.32
N ARG A 33 -8.12 -0.31 0.79
CA ARG A 33 -6.97 0.59 0.78
C ARG A 33 -5.66 -0.20 0.64
N TYR A 34 -4.75 0.34 -0.17
CA TYR A 34 -3.37 -0.14 -0.32
C TYR A 34 -2.46 1.06 -0.59
N VAL A 35 -1.22 0.93 -0.15
CA VAL A 35 -0.16 1.91 -0.37
C VAL A 35 0.46 1.71 -1.74
N VAL A 36 0.74 2.81 -2.44
CA VAL A 36 1.29 2.77 -3.80
C VAL A 36 2.73 3.27 -3.82
N ALA A 37 3.68 2.36 -3.94
CA ALA A 37 5.08 2.66 -4.15
C ALA A 37 5.37 3.01 -5.62
N GLN A 38 6.29 3.95 -5.86
CA GLN A 38 6.74 4.26 -7.22
C GLN A 38 7.68 3.16 -7.77
N HIS A 39 7.43 2.69 -8.99
CA HIS A 39 8.37 1.86 -9.76
C HIS A 39 9.48 2.73 -10.37
N PRO A 40 10.72 2.21 -10.54
CA PRO A 40 11.20 0.90 -10.11
C PRO A 40 11.60 0.84 -8.63
N LEU A 41 11.50 -0.36 -8.05
CA LEU A 41 12.09 -0.69 -6.74
C LEU A 41 13.35 -1.55 -6.89
N SER A 42 13.44 -2.37 -7.93
CA SER A 42 14.51 -3.35 -8.12
C SER A 42 15.87 -2.76 -8.48
N SER A 43 15.90 -1.51 -8.94
CA SER A 43 17.14 -0.80 -9.29
C SER A 43 17.62 0.13 -8.18
N LEU A 44 16.88 0.23 -7.07
CA LEU A 44 17.25 1.08 -5.95
C LEU A 44 18.36 0.41 -5.14
N THR A 45 19.27 1.25 -4.64
CA THR A 45 20.21 0.88 -3.57
C THR A 45 19.46 0.71 -2.25
N ASP A 46 20.10 0.07 -1.27
CA ASP A 46 19.50 -0.12 0.07
C ASP A 46 19.08 1.20 0.72
N ASP A 47 19.85 2.28 0.53
CA ASP A 47 19.52 3.58 1.12
C ASP A 47 18.36 4.26 0.39
N GLU A 48 18.26 4.10 -0.92
CA GLU A 48 17.09 4.56 -1.68
C GLU A 48 15.83 3.75 -1.35
N VAL A 49 15.97 2.45 -1.07
CA VAL A 49 14.86 1.61 -0.57
C VAL A 49 14.40 2.11 0.80
N LYS A 50 15.32 2.43 1.72
CA LYS A 50 14.98 3.00 3.04
C LYS A 50 14.29 4.34 2.91
N ALA A 51 14.80 5.23 2.04
CA ALA A 51 14.18 6.53 1.78
C ALA A 51 12.75 6.36 1.26
N ARG A 52 12.55 5.47 0.28
CA ARG A 52 11.22 5.14 -0.24
C ARG A 52 10.31 4.54 0.84
N ALA A 53 10.83 3.67 1.70
CA ALA A 53 10.04 3.09 2.78
C ALA A 53 9.59 4.16 3.78
N ALA A 54 10.47 5.13 4.09
CA ALA A 54 10.13 6.26 4.95
C ALA A 54 9.03 7.14 4.34
N GLU A 55 9.06 7.40 3.03
CA GLU A 55 8.01 8.14 2.31
C GLU A 55 6.62 7.49 2.42
N LEU A 56 6.57 6.15 2.56
CA LEU A 56 5.34 5.38 2.60
C LEU A 56 4.86 5.06 4.03
N ALA A 57 5.68 5.35 5.04
CA ALA A 57 5.45 4.91 6.42
C ALA A 57 4.15 5.47 7.00
N ASP A 58 3.88 6.76 6.80
CA ASP A 58 2.69 7.44 7.33
C ASP A 58 1.39 6.86 6.73
N GLU A 59 1.41 6.51 5.43
CA GLU A 59 0.25 5.89 4.77
C GLU A 59 -0.01 4.48 5.30
N VAL A 60 1.06 3.69 5.48
CA VAL A 60 1.00 2.36 6.10
C VAL A 60 0.42 2.46 7.51
N GLU A 61 0.93 3.39 8.32
CA GLU A 61 0.45 3.60 9.68
C GLU A 61 -1.05 3.92 9.71
N SER A 62 -1.53 4.84 8.87
CA SER A 62 -2.95 5.19 8.82
C SER A 62 -3.86 4.02 8.45
N ILE A 63 -3.38 3.12 7.58
CA ILE A 63 -4.13 1.90 7.25
C ILE A 63 -4.18 0.96 8.44
N LEU A 64 -3.05 0.78 9.15
CA LEU A 64 -2.94 -0.13 10.29
C LEU A 64 -3.67 0.37 11.55
N THR A 65 -3.69 1.67 11.80
CA THR A 65 -4.32 2.29 12.98
C THR A 65 -5.77 2.71 12.72
N GLY A 66 -6.22 2.71 11.46
CA GLY A 66 -7.55 3.18 11.08
C GLY A 66 -7.70 4.70 11.15
N GLN A 67 -6.60 5.44 11.26
CA GLN A 67 -6.61 6.91 11.23
C GLN A 67 -6.69 7.39 9.77
N ALA A 68 -7.38 8.50 9.53
CA ALA A 68 -7.28 9.20 8.25
C ALA A 68 -5.95 9.96 8.23
N VAL A 69 -5.14 9.80 7.16
CA VAL A 69 -3.96 10.65 6.93
C VAL A 69 -4.45 12.09 6.87
N ALA A 70 -3.90 12.97 7.72
CA ALA A 70 -4.17 14.40 7.64
C ALA A 70 -3.63 14.90 6.29
N ALA A 71 -4.51 15.53 5.51
CA ALA A 71 -4.21 16.07 4.18
C ALA A 71 -3.24 17.25 4.22
#